data_AF-R9ABY5-F1
#
_entry.id   AF-R9ABY5-F1
#
_cell.length_a   1.000
_cell.length_b   1.000
_cell.length_c   1.000
_cell.angle_alpha   90.00
_cell.angle_beta   90.00
_cell.angle_gamma   90.00
#
_symmetry.space_group_name_H-M   'P 1'
#
loop_
_entity.id
_entity.type
_entity.pdbx_description
1 polymer ?
#
loop_
_entity_poly.entity_id
_entity_poly.type
_entity_poly.pdbx_seq_one_letter_code
_entity_poly.pdbx_strand_id
1 'polypeptide(L)'
;MSKKGTNSVRNLIFENRIQLFLFSLYLFSCADLKMNNPCDPLSKDYTTGLFVKIATNDKDAYCDANRKNEASAVLPCNPCRIFITAVPYSGGLGGISGADSKCALDTNKPNSGTYKAFLSDAIVRRACLTANCGGGASEHLDWVMKPNSSYVRVADAVAIGTTNSNGLLMTQTNPVSIPSVTTWLGFNANWTTETSLHCDNWIDGSNSFVGTLNDQSTNPMIGAASNLCNNSHSLLCVEQ
;
A
#
# COMPACT_ATOMS: atom_id res chain seq x y z
N MET A 1 11.59 -70.86 -37.02
CA MET A 1 12.05 -71.64 -35.85
C MET A 1 11.99 -70.76 -34.61
N SER A 2 11.25 -71.23 -33.61
CA SER A 2 11.05 -70.60 -32.30
C SER A 2 12.33 -70.56 -31.47
N LYS A 3 12.56 -69.46 -30.73
CA LYS A 3 13.21 -69.51 -29.40
C LYS A 3 12.61 -68.45 -28.48
N LYS A 4 11.94 -68.97 -27.45
CA LYS A 4 11.49 -68.31 -26.21
C LYS A 4 12.66 -67.69 -25.44
N GLY A 5 12.35 -66.70 -24.60
CA GLY A 5 13.14 -66.42 -23.39
C GLY A 5 12.89 -65.03 -22.80
N THR A 6 11.78 -64.84 -22.06
CA THR A 6 11.75 -64.65 -20.59
C THR A 6 12.30 -63.33 -20.01
N ASN A 7 11.40 -62.66 -19.27
CA ASN A 7 11.62 -61.86 -18.07
C ASN A 7 12.32 -60.50 -18.20
N SER A 8 11.53 -59.42 -18.17
CA SER A 8 11.73 -58.39 -17.14
C SER A 8 10.46 -57.55 -16.93
N VAL A 9 9.46 -58.12 -16.27
CA VAL A 9 8.36 -57.36 -15.64
C VAL A 9 8.90 -56.45 -14.51
N ARG A 10 10.19 -56.58 -14.16
CA ARG A 10 10.89 -55.71 -13.21
C ARG A 10 11.19 -54.31 -13.73
N ASN A 11 11.26 -54.09 -15.05
CA ASN A 11 11.61 -52.77 -15.59
C ASN A 11 10.40 -51.82 -15.79
N LEU A 12 9.17 -52.33 -15.79
CA LEU A 12 7.96 -51.49 -15.90
C LEU A 12 7.54 -50.82 -14.58
N ILE A 13 8.05 -51.30 -13.44
CA ILE A 13 7.68 -50.78 -12.12
C ILE A 13 8.66 -49.66 -11.66
N PHE A 14 9.90 -49.65 -12.17
CA PHE A 14 10.89 -48.65 -11.78
C PHE A 14 10.81 -47.33 -12.57
N GLU A 15 10.44 -47.35 -13.86
CA GLU A 15 10.33 -46.11 -14.64
C GLU A 15 9.10 -45.27 -14.23
N ASN A 16 8.00 -45.93 -13.86
CA ASN A 16 6.76 -45.23 -13.52
C ASN A 16 6.82 -44.52 -12.15
N ARG A 17 7.66 -44.98 -11.21
CA ARG A 17 7.80 -44.34 -9.89
C ARG A 17 8.68 -43.09 -9.92
N ILE A 18 9.66 -43.03 -10.81
CA ILE A 18 10.56 -41.88 -10.95
C ILE A 18 9.85 -40.73 -11.67
N GLN A 19 9.01 -41.02 -12.69
CA GLN A 19 8.16 -40.00 -13.31
C GLN A 19 7.08 -39.48 -12.34
N LEU A 20 6.47 -40.34 -11.51
CA LEU A 20 5.51 -39.89 -10.48
C LEU A 20 6.16 -39.04 -9.38
N PHE A 21 7.43 -39.27 -9.04
CA PHE A 21 8.18 -38.43 -8.09
C PHE A 21 8.64 -37.10 -8.69
N LEU A 22 8.99 -37.08 -9.99
CA LEU A 22 9.35 -35.83 -10.68
C LEU A 22 8.12 -34.97 -10.99
N PHE A 23 6.95 -35.56 -11.21
CA PHE A 23 5.69 -34.83 -11.36
C PHE A 23 5.16 -34.28 -10.03
N SER A 24 5.45 -34.95 -8.89
CA SER A 24 5.07 -34.44 -7.57
C SER A 24 5.98 -33.33 -7.04
N LEU A 25 7.23 -33.24 -7.51
CA LEU A 25 8.15 -32.14 -7.18
C LEU A 25 7.93 -30.87 -8.03
N TYR A 26 7.18 -30.94 -9.13
CA TYR A 26 6.90 -29.78 -10.00
C TYR A 26 5.71 -28.92 -9.53
N LEU A 27 4.98 -29.34 -8.49
CA LEU A 27 3.83 -28.59 -7.96
C LEU A 27 4.13 -27.78 -6.70
N PHE A 28 5.34 -27.84 -6.15
CA PHE A 28 5.77 -26.93 -5.08
C PHE A 28 6.58 -25.77 -5.65
N SER A 29 5.99 -25.03 -6.57
CA SER A 29 6.32 -23.62 -6.69
C SER A 29 5.79 -22.94 -5.42
N CYS A 30 6.66 -22.71 -4.42
CA CYS A 30 6.41 -21.70 -3.40
C CYS A 30 6.45 -20.32 -4.08
N ALA A 31 5.42 -20.00 -4.86
CA ALA A 31 5.11 -18.61 -5.11
C ALA A 31 4.45 -18.11 -3.83
N ASP A 32 5.06 -17.12 -3.17
CA ASP A 32 4.42 -16.44 -2.06
C ASP A 32 3.05 -15.94 -2.53
N LEU A 33 1.99 -16.47 -1.94
CA LEU A 33 0.64 -15.97 -2.17
C LEU A 33 0.58 -14.54 -1.64
N LYS A 34 0.69 -13.56 -2.55
CA LYS A 34 0.48 -12.15 -2.21
C LYS A 34 -1.01 -11.93 -1.98
N MET A 35 -1.40 -12.02 -0.72
CA MET A 35 -2.76 -11.75 -0.27
C MET A 35 -2.90 -10.28 0.10
N ASN A 36 -3.93 -9.61 -0.42
CA ASN A 36 -4.25 -8.23 -0.06
C ASN A 36 -5.33 -8.22 1.03
N ASN A 37 -4.99 -7.61 2.16
CA ASN A 37 -5.90 -7.48 3.31
C ASN A 37 -6.50 -8.84 3.78
N PRO A 38 -5.68 -9.89 4.05
CA PRO A 38 -6.16 -11.24 4.36
C PRO A 38 -6.94 -11.36 5.68
N CYS A 39 -6.87 -10.34 6.55
CA CYS A 39 -7.56 -10.32 7.84
C CYS A 39 -8.87 -9.50 7.85
N ASP A 40 -9.28 -8.95 6.70
CA ASP A 40 -10.57 -8.28 6.54
C ASP A 40 -11.63 -9.29 6.07
N PRO A 41 -12.68 -9.58 6.87
CA PRO A 41 -13.74 -10.52 6.49
C PRO A 41 -14.47 -10.16 5.17
N LEU A 42 -14.36 -8.92 4.70
CA LEU A 42 -14.96 -8.45 3.45
C LEU A 42 -13.99 -8.56 2.26
N SER A 43 -12.71 -8.89 2.48
CA SER A 43 -11.74 -9.12 1.41
C SER A 43 -11.94 -10.50 0.78
N LYS A 44 -11.84 -10.56 -0.56
CA LYS A 44 -11.79 -11.82 -1.32
C LYS A 44 -10.62 -12.73 -0.92
N ASP A 45 -9.57 -12.16 -0.35
CA ASP A 45 -8.39 -12.91 0.08
C ASP A 45 -8.58 -13.53 1.47
N TYR A 46 -9.54 -13.06 2.27
CA TYR A 46 -9.87 -13.67 3.58
C TYR A 46 -10.34 -15.12 3.46
N THR A 47 -11.23 -15.39 2.51
CA THR A 47 -11.72 -16.75 2.26
C THR A 47 -10.61 -17.64 1.73
N THR A 48 -9.79 -17.11 0.82
CA THR A 48 -8.65 -17.82 0.23
C THR A 48 -7.67 -18.29 1.32
N GLY A 49 -7.32 -17.44 2.28
CA GLY A 49 -6.42 -17.86 3.36
C GLY A 49 -7.05 -18.83 4.35
N LEU A 50 -8.37 -18.76 4.58
CA LEU A 50 -9.07 -19.76 5.38
C LEU A 50 -8.97 -21.16 4.75
N PHE A 51 -9.13 -21.25 3.42
CA PHE A 51 -8.94 -22.50 2.69
C PHE A 51 -7.50 -23.01 2.77
N VAL A 52 -6.52 -22.12 2.66
CA VAL A 52 -5.10 -22.48 2.81
C VAL A 52 -4.83 -23.06 4.21
N LYS A 53 -5.39 -22.49 5.28
CA LYS A 53 -5.25 -23.05 6.63
C LYS A 53 -5.83 -24.44 6.77
N ILE A 54 -7.03 -24.66 6.24
CA ILE A 54 -7.67 -25.99 6.26
C ILE A 54 -6.82 -27.00 5.48
N ALA A 55 -6.32 -26.60 4.31
CA ALA A 55 -5.50 -27.46 3.45
C ALA A 55 -4.13 -27.78 4.05
N THR A 56 -3.54 -26.85 4.79
CA THR A 56 -2.24 -27.01 5.46
C THR A 56 -2.35 -27.59 6.87
N ASN A 57 -3.58 -27.77 7.38
CA ASN A 57 -3.85 -28.14 8.76
C ASN A 57 -3.17 -27.19 9.77
N ASP A 58 -3.08 -25.90 9.41
CA ASP A 58 -2.62 -24.85 10.30
C ASP A 58 -3.73 -24.57 11.34
N LYS A 59 -3.39 -24.81 12.60
CA LYS A 59 -4.30 -24.68 13.75
C LYS A 59 -4.17 -23.35 14.48
N ASP A 60 -3.24 -22.49 14.06
CA ASP A 60 -3.18 -21.14 14.59
C ASP A 60 -4.44 -20.37 14.15
N ALA A 61 -4.86 -19.36 14.92
CA ALA A 61 -5.98 -18.53 14.51
C ALA A 61 -5.65 -17.83 13.16
N TYR A 62 -6.62 -17.81 12.23
CA TYR A 62 -6.43 -17.21 10.90
C TYR A 62 -6.15 -15.72 11.00
N CYS A 63 -6.88 -15.05 11.88
CA CYS A 63 -6.63 -13.69 12.31
C CYS A 63 -6.67 -13.73 13.83
N ASP A 64 -5.51 -13.82 14.48
CA ASP A 64 -5.42 -13.75 15.94
C ASP A 64 -5.31 -12.30 16.40
N ALA A 65 -6.13 -11.89 17.35
CA ALA A 65 -6.02 -10.59 17.99
C ALA A 65 -4.88 -10.54 19.04
N ASN A 66 -4.24 -11.67 19.39
CA ASN A 66 -3.35 -11.73 20.55
C ASN A 66 -2.14 -12.70 20.44
N ARG A 67 -1.35 -12.68 19.36
CA ARG A 67 0.01 -13.26 19.37
C ARG A 67 1.08 -12.25 18.99
N LYS A 68 2.02 -12.02 19.89
CA LYS A 68 3.28 -11.30 19.64
C LYS A 68 4.21 -12.20 18.82
N ASN A 69 4.69 -11.68 17.68
CA ASN A 69 5.80 -12.12 16.81
C ASN A 69 5.47 -13.31 15.85
N GLU A 70 5.60 -13.27 14.52
CA GLU A 70 6.06 -12.29 13.52
C GLU A 70 5.31 -12.53 12.18
N ALA A 71 4.32 -11.67 11.92
CA ALA A 71 3.98 -11.10 10.62
C ALA A 71 3.28 -9.81 11.00
N SER A 72 3.82 -8.66 10.61
CA SER A 72 3.50 -7.34 11.15
C SER A 72 2.02 -6.97 10.96
N ALA A 73 1.14 -7.46 11.85
CA ALA A 73 -0.15 -6.86 12.11
C ALA A 73 0.13 -5.54 12.83
N VAL A 74 0.27 -4.47 12.04
CA VAL A 74 0.40 -3.11 12.56
C VAL A 74 -0.89 -2.84 13.34
N LEU A 75 -0.78 -2.72 14.67
CA LEU A 75 -1.89 -2.27 15.49
C LEU A 75 -2.44 -0.98 14.87
N PRO A 76 -3.74 -0.88 14.56
CA PRO A 76 -4.26 0.30 13.91
C PRO A 76 -4.08 1.51 14.82
N CYS A 77 -3.36 2.53 14.34
CA CYS A 77 -3.28 3.82 15.01
C CYS A 77 -4.67 4.38 15.36
N ASN A 78 -4.81 4.93 16.56
CA ASN A 78 -6.04 5.60 17.00
C ASN A 78 -5.74 6.61 18.14
N PRO A 79 -5.79 7.92 17.89
CA PRO A 79 -5.89 8.54 16.56
C PRO A 79 -4.63 8.25 15.73
N CYS A 80 -4.78 8.24 14.41
CA CYS A 80 -3.66 8.24 13.49
C CYS A 80 -3.05 9.63 13.37
N ARG A 81 -1.75 9.69 13.10
CA ARG A 81 -1.03 10.96 13.01
C ARG A 81 -0.61 11.29 11.59
N ILE A 82 -0.68 12.58 11.27
CA ILE A 82 -0.15 13.15 10.04
C ILE A 82 0.89 14.22 10.40
N PHE A 83 2.01 14.22 9.67
CA PHE A 83 2.99 15.28 9.74
C PHE A 83 3.46 15.69 8.35
N ILE A 84 4.14 16.83 8.26
CA ILE A 84 4.80 17.32 7.05
C ILE A 84 6.30 17.19 7.24
N THR A 85 7.00 16.71 6.21
CA THR A 85 8.47 16.58 6.22
C THR A 85 9.16 17.89 6.59
N ALA A 86 10.26 17.80 7.33
CA ALA A 86 11.02 18.97 7.77
C ALA A 86 11.63 19.75 6.61
N VAL A 87 11.95 19.06 5.52
CA VAL A 87 12.54 19.64 4.31
C VAL A 87 11.68 19.34 3.08
N PRO A 88 11.68 20.22 2.08
CA PRO A 88 11.01 19.99 0.81
C PRO A 88 11.89 19.18 -0.17
N TYR A 89 11.26 18.60 -1.19
CA TYR A 89 11.90 17.78 -2.22
C TYR A 89 11.39 18.15 -3.61
N SER A 90 12.24 17.98 -4.63
CA SER A 90 11.80 17.90 -6.02
C SER A 90 10.84 16.72 -6.25
N GLY A 91 10.13 16.72 -7.38
CA GLY A 91 9.27 15.61 -7.81
C GLY A 91 10.00 14.27 -8.01
N GLY A 92 11.32 14.29 -8.18
CA GLY A 92 12.18 13.11 -8.25
C GLY A 92 12.40 12.48 -6.87
N LEU A 93 11.35 11.84 -6.35
CA LEU A 93 11.34 11.26 -5.00
C LEU A 93 11.97 9.86 -4.95
N GLY A 94 12.24 9.25 -6.11
CA GLY A 94 12.63 7.84 -6.23
C GLY A 94 11.42 6.91 -6.28
N GLY A 95 10.32 7.40 -6.86
CA GLY A 95 9.01 6.73 -6.84
C GLY A 95 8.35 6.76 -5.47
N ILE A 96 7.21 6.08 -5.37
CA ILE A 96 6.44 5.95 -4.12
C ILE A 96 7.28 5.34 -2.98
N SER A 97 8.11 4.34 -3.26
CA SER A 97 9.00 3.73 -2.25
C SER A 97 10.06 4.72 -1.73
N GLY A 98 10.61 5.56 -2.61
CA GLY A 98 11.51 6.63 -2.22
C GLY A 98 10.83 7.70 -1.37
N ALA A 99 9.59 8.07 -1.71
CA ALA A 99 8.77 8.98 -0.92
C ALA A 99 8.45 8.42 0.49
N ASP A 100 8.08 7.15 0.58
CA ASP A 100 7.86 6.48 1.87
C ASP A 100 9.14 6.45 2.72
N SER A 101 10.28 6.18 2.10
CA SER A 101 11.58 6.20 2.79
C SER A 101 11.91 7.59 3.35
N LYS A 102 11.56 8.66 2.62
CA LYS A 102 11.69 10.04 3.12
C LYS A 102 10.81 10.25 4.35
N CYS A 103 9.54 9.84 4.32
CA CYS A 103 8.66 9.91 5.49
C CYS A 103 9.16 9.07 6.68
N ALA A 104 9.72 7.88 6.42
CA ALA A 104 10.21 6.99 7.46
C ALA A 104 11.49 7.50 8.17
N LEU A 105 12.28 8.33 7.49
CA LEU A 105 13.55 8.87 7.97
C LEU A 105 13.50 10.36 8.33
N ASP A 106 12.36 11.04 8.10
CA ASP A 106 12.22 12.47 8.32
C ASP A 106 12.37 12.84 9.80
N THR A 107 13.01 13.97 10.08
CA THR A 107 13.23 14.43 11.46
C THR A 107 11.96 14.88 12.18
N ASN A 108 10.89 15.23 11.45
CA ASN A 108 9.57 15.51 12.04
C ASN A 108 8.75 14.25 12.33
N LYS A 109 9.23 13.07 11.93
CA LYS A 109 8.54 11.81 12.21
C LYS A 109 8.53 11.54 13.72
N PRO A 110 7.38 11.20 14.32
CA PRO A 110 7.33 10.74 15.71
C PRO A 110 8.18 9.47 15.93
N ASN A 111 8.68 9.31 17.17
CA ASN A 111 9.47 8.16 17.61
C ASN A 111 8.72 6.82 17.52
N SER A 112 7.39 6.86 17.41
CA SER A 112 6.50 5.71 17.32
C SER A 112 5.77 5.70 15.98
N GLY A 113 5.38 4.52 15.51
CA GLY A 113 4.61 4.36 14.28
C GLY A 113 5.48 4.29 13.03
N THR A 114 4.94 3.64 12.01
CA THR A 114 5.48 3.61 10.65
C THR A 114 4.70 4.59 9.80
N TYR A 115 5.36 5.24 8.83
CA TYR A 115 4.74 6.30 8.03
C TYR A 115 4.98 6.07 6.55
N LYS A 116 3.96 6.38 5.76
CA LYS A 116 4.01 6.39 4.29
C LYS A 116 3.66 7.78 3.76
N ALA A 117 4.19 8.11 2.58
CA ALA A 117 3.88 9.35 1.90
C ALA A 117 2.45 9.33 1.35
N PHE A 118 1.69 10.39 1.60
CA PHE A 118 0.38 10.64 1.03
C PHE A 118 0.53 11.20 -0.38
N LEU A 119 0.72 10.27 -1.31
CA LEU A 119 0.87 10.52 -2.73
C LEU A 119 0.06 9.49 -3.51
N SER A 120 -0.33 9.81 -4.73
CA SER A 120 -0.70 8.82 -5.73
C SER A 120 0.19 8.88 -6.95
N ASP A 121 0.27 7.76 -7.64
CA ASP A 121 0.86 7.63 -8.96
C ASP A 121 -0.04 6.73 -9.85
N ALA A 122 0.41 6.49 -11.08
CA ALA A 122 -0.34 5.68 -12.03
C ALA A 122 -0.08 4.16 -11.88
N ILE A 123 0.86 3.74 -11.02
CA ILE A 123 1.42 2.38 -11.08
C ILE A 123 1.25 1.61 -9.76
N VAL A 124 1.70 2.16 -8.64
CA VAL A 124 1.82 1.39 -7.38
C VAL A 124 1.01 1.96 -6.22
N ARG A 125 0.54 3.21 -6.29
CA ARG A 125 -0.30 3.80 -5.24
C ARG A 125 -1.46 4.62 -5.79
N ARG A 126 -2.67 4.25 -5.42
CA ARG A 126 -3.91 4.92 -5.83
C ARG A 126 -4.95 4.88 -4.72
N ALA A 127 -5.60 6.03 -4.48
CA ALA A 127 -6.81 6.08 -3.67
C ALA A 127 -7.99 5.51 -4.47
N CYS A 128 -8.45 6.21 -5.51
CA CYS A 128 -9.65 5.82 -6.24
C CYS A 128 -9.41 5.64 -7.74
N LEU A 129 -10.12 4.69 -8.35
CA LEU A 129 -10.28 4.55 -9.81
C LEU A 129 -11.40 5.46 -10.31
N THR A 130 -12.48 5.58 -9.55
CA THR A 130 -13.62 6.45 -9.83
C THR A 130 -13.69 7.60 -8.82
N ALA A 131 -14.34 8.70 -9.17
CA ALA A 131 -14.43 9.87 -8.30
C ALA A 131 -14.95 9.49 -6.90
N ASN A 132 -14.19 9.84 -5.87
CA ASN A 132 -14.46 9.57 -4.46
C ASN A 132 -14.70 8.08 -4.12
N CYS A 133 -14.09 7.17 -4.90
CA CYS A 133 -14.20 5.72 -4.75
C CYS A 133 -15.66 5.26 -4.78
N GLY A 134 -16.38 5.60 -5.86
CA GLY A 134 -17.79 5.19 -6.06
C GLY A 134 -17.99 3.67 -6.09
N GLY A 135 -16.98 2.91 -6.50
CA GLY A 135 -16.91 1.45 -6.41
C GLY A 135 -16.32 0.92 -5.09
N GLY A 136 -16.07 1.80 -4.12
CA GLY A 136 -15.64 1.45 -2.77
C GLY A 136 -14.14 1.16 -2.62
N ALA A 137 -13.77 0.63 -1.46
CA ALA A 137 -12.39 0.37 -1.07
C ALA A 137 -11.63 -0.63 -1.97
N SER A 138 -12.34 -1.40 -2.81
CA SER A 138 -11.71 -2.31 -3.77
C SER A 138 -10.92 -1.60 -4.88
N GLU A 139 -11.11 -0.29 -5.04
CA GLU A 139 -10.38 0.52 -6.02
C GLU A 139 -8.96 0.88 -5.59
N HIS A 140 -8.69 0.78 -4.28
CA HIS A 140 -7.42 1.13 -3.67
C HIS A 140 -6.27 0.27 -4.19
N LEU A 141 -5.10 0.90 -4.31
CA LEU A 141 -3.83 0.21 -4.51
C LEU A 141 -2.81 0.84 -3.55
N ASP A 142 -2.28 0.05 -2.62
CA ASP A 142 -1.36 0.50 -1.56
C ASP A 142 -1.77 1.81 -0.87
N TRP A 143 -3.07 1.92 -0.56
CA TRP A 143 -3.64 3.14 -0.01
C TRP A 143 -3.23 3.39 1.44
N VAL A 144 -2.92 4.65 1.77
CA VAL A 144 -2.21 5.01 3.00
C VAL A 144 -3.10 5.48 4.14
N MET A 145 -4.36 5.84 3.85
CA MET A 145 -5.32 6.26 4.87
C MET A 145 -6.27 5.12 5.22
N LYS A 146 -6.30 4.76 6.49
CA LYS A 146 -7.20 3.76 7.06
C LYS A 146 -8.67 4.20 7.04
N PRO A 147 -9.62 3.27 6.84
CA PRO A 147 -11.05 3.55 6.92
C PRO A 147 -11.50 3.90 8.34
N ASN A 148 -12.53 4.74 8.45
CA ASN A 148 -13.20 5.11 9.71
C ASN A 148 -12.24 5.55 10.84
N SER A 149 -11.12 6.19 10.47
CA SER A 149 -10.03 6.49 11.39
C SER A 149 -9.91 7.99 11.60
N SER A 150 -9.72 8.41 12.85
CA SER A 150 -9.46 9.80 13.18
C SER A 150 -8.00 10.14 12.93
N TYR A 151 -7.75 11.29 12.30
CA TYR A 151 -6.41 11.82 12.04
C TYR A 151 -6.17 13.12 12.78
N VAL A 152 -5.02 13.23 13.42
CA VAL A 152 -4.56 14.43 14.13
C VAL A 152 -3.22 14.90 13.58
N ARG A 153 -2.95 16.20 13.69
CA ARG A 153 -1.61 16.75 13.41
C ARG A 153 -0.63 16.31 14.49
N VAL A 154 0.59 15.95 14.10
CA VAL A 154 1.65 15.65 15.08
C VAL A 154 2.02 16.86 15.94
N ALA A 155 2.02 18.07 15.36
CA ALA A 155 2.54 19.27 16.01
C ALA A 155 1.78 19.66 17.30
N ASP A 156 0.46 19.49 17.31
CA ASP A 156 -0.41 20.00 18.37
C ASP A 156 -1.57 19.04 18.73
N ALA A 157 -1.60 17.84 18.14
CA ALA A 157 -2.66 16.84 18.32
C ALA A 157 -4.07 17.33 17.94
N VAL A 158 -4.20 18.43 17.19
CA VAL A 158 -5.51 18.92 16.73
C VAL A 158 -6.06 17.99 15.65
N ALA A 159 -7.36 17.68 15.76
CA ALA A 159 -8.07 16.85 14.81
C ALA A 159 -8.12 17.48 13.42
N ILE A 160 -7.59 16.77 12.43
CA ILE A 160 -7.71 17.11 11.01
C ILE A 160 -9.09 16.68 10.52
N GLY A 161 -9.51 15.47 10.89
CA GLY A 161 -10.85 14.93 10.65
C GLY A 161 -10.86 13.41 10.73
N THR A 162 -11.94 12.81 10.24
CA THR A 162 -12.15 11.35 10.26
C THR A 162 -12.45 10.85 8.87
N THR A 163 -11.75 9.80 8.43
CA THR A 163 -12.00 9.19 7.12
C THR A 163 -13.33 8.43 7.09
N ASN A 164 -13.92 8.32 5.90
CA ASN A 164 -15.09 7.47 5.69
C ASN A 164 -14.73 5.97 5.64
N SER A 165 -15.70 5.12 5.30
CA SER A 165 -15.50 3.67 5.15
C SER A 165 -14.51 3.27 4.04
N ASN A 166 -14.21 4.17 3.11
CA ASN A 166 -13.21 3.99 2.06
C ASN A 166 -11.86 4.64 2.42
N GLY A 167 -11.64 5.04 3.67
CA GLY A 167 -10.38 5.69 4.05
C GLY A 167 -10.14 7.05 3.41
N LEU A 168 -11.19 7.75 2.98
CA LEU A 168 -11.09 9.10 2.38
C LEU A 168 -11.48 10.17 3.38
N LEU A 169 -10.73 11.26 3.45
CA LEU A 169 -11.06 12.42 4.27
C LEU A 169 -12.01 13.37 3.52
N MET A 170 -13.28 12.99 3.45
CA MET A 170 -14.29 13.76 2.71
C MET A 170 -14.62 15.11 3.34
N THR A 171 -14.46 15.23 4.66
CA THR A 171 -14.63 16.46 5.42
C THR A 171 -13.41 16.70 6.30
N GLN A 172 -12.83 17.89 6.19
CA GLN A 172 -11.65 18.30 6.96
C GLN A 172 -12.04 19.45 7.88
N THR A 173 -11.86 19.24 9.19
CA THR A 173 -12.22 20.22 10.22
C THR A 173 -11.13 21.26 10.39
N ASN A 174 -9.86 20.84 10.34
CA ASN A 174 -8.70 21.71 10.50
C ASN A 174 -7.62 21.40 9.45
N PRO A 175 -6.79 22.38 9.09
CA PRO A 175 -5.70 22.17 8.13
C PRO A 175 -4.66 21.18 8.65
N VAL A 176 -3.80 20.65 7.77
CA VAL A 176 -2.74 19.72 8.18
C VAL A 176 -1.52 20.46 8.75
N SER A 177 -1.40 21.75 8.45
CA SER A 177 -0.35 22.65 8.94
C SER A 177 -0.92 23.99 9.40
N ILE A 178 -0.22 24.68 10.30
CA ILE A 178 -0.50 26.08 10.64
C ILE A 178 0.26 27.02 9.69
N PRO A 179 1.59 26.91 9.53
CA PRO A 179 2.28 27.66 8.48
C PRO A 179 1.86 27.16 7.10
N SER A 180 1.81 28.07 6.13
CA SER A 180 1.64 27.74 4.72
C SER A 180 2.81 26.86 4.27
N VAL A 181 2.47 25.64 3.86
CA VAL A 181 3.41 24.67 3.32
C VAL A 181 2.70 23.92 2.21
N THR A 182 3.29 23.95 1.02
CA THR A 182 2.79 23.19 -0.12
C THR A 182 3.39 21.80 -0.13
N THR A 183 2.57 20.79 -0.44
CA THR A 183 3.01 19.40 -0.54
C THR A 183 2.64 18.78 -1.88
N TRP A 184 3.50 17.90 -2.38
CA TRP A 184 3.18 17.05 -3.52
C TRP A 184 2.03 16.08 -3.19
N LEU A 185 1.25 15.69 -4.20
CA LEU A 185 0.00 14.93 -4.02
C LEU A 185 -0.24 13.88 -5.12
N GLY A 186 -0.28 14.27 -6.39
CA GLY A 186 -0.60 13.39 -7.52
C GLY A 186 -2.09 13.06 -7.68
N PHE A 187 -2.98 13.71 -6.94
CA PHE A 187 -4.43 13.51 -7.00
C PHE A 187 -5.13 14.58 -7.83
N ASN A 188 -6.31 14.23 -8.34
CA ASN A 188 -7.39 15.17 -8.63
C ASN A 188 -8.12 15.57 -7.33
N ALA A 189 -8.90 16.65 -7.38
CA ALA A 189 -9.75 17.10 -6.26
C ALA A 189 -10.96 16.18 -5.94
N ASN A 190 -10.93 14.93 -6.40
CA ASN A 190 -11.94 13.89 -6.20
C ASN A 190 -11.30 12.52 -5.87
N TRP A 191 -10.07 12.51 -5.38
CA TRP A 191 -9.32 11.31 -4.96
C TRP A 191 -8.92 10.34 -6.08
N THR A 192 -9.20 10.62 -7.35
CA THR A 192 -8.57 9.84 -8.43
C THR A 192 -7.13 10.29 -8.63
N THR A 193 -6.25 9.37 -9.05
CA THR A 193 -4.92 9.74 -9.52
C THR A 193 -5.03 10.71 -10.70
N GLU A 194 -4.20 11.76 -10.71
CA GLU A 194 -4.02 12.63 -11.86
C GLU A 194 -3.19 11.90 -12.94
N THR A 195 -3.63 11.87 -14.19
CA THR A 195 -3.04 11.01 -15.22
C THR A 195 -1.66 11.46 -15.71
N SER A 196 -1.32 12.73 -15.54
CA SER A 196 -0.06 13.30 -16.03
C SER A 196 0.68 14.15 -15.00
N LEU A 197 0.00 14.57 -13.94
CA LEU A 197 0.52 15.52 -12.95
C LEU A 197 1.06 14.80 -11.70
N HIS A 198 2.02 13.91 -11.89
CA HIS A 198 2.67 13.15 -10.81
C HIS A 198 4.17 12.94 -11.07
N CYS A 199 4.84 13.89 -11.73
CA CYS A 199 6.31 13.88 -11.91
C CYS A 199 6.87 12.56 -12.45
N ASP A 200 6.20 12.01 -13.47
CA ASP A 200 6.49 10.68 -14.03
C ASP A 200 6.62 9.60 -12.94
N ASN A 201 5.52 9.37 -12.21
CA ASN A 201 5.44 8.48 -11.07
C ASN A 201 6.46 8.80 -9.97
N TRP A 202 6.71 10.09 -9.75
CA TRP A 202 7.65 10.63 -8.77
C TRP A 202 9.11 10.20 -8.97
N ILE A 203 9.50 9.98 -10.22
CA ILE A 203 10.87 9.65 -10.60
C ILE A 203 11.57 10.88 -11.21
N ASP A 204 10.83 11.75 -11.88
CA ASP A 204 11.40 12.96 -12.50
C ASP A 204 11.43 14.16 -11.55
N GLY A 205 12.60 14.75 -11.39
CA GLY A 205 12.82 16.00 -10.68
C GLY A 205 13.25 17.15 -11.59
N SER A 206 12.97 17.06 -12.90
CA SER A 206 13.35 18.06 -13.89
C SER A 206 12.19 19.02 -14.19
N ASN A 207 12.40 19.93 -15.13
CA ASN A 207 11.36 20.85 -15.60
C ASN A 207 10.52 20.27 -16.76
N SER A 208 10.66 18.96 -17.06
CA SER A 208 9.94 18.31 -18.16
C SER A 208 8.53 17.88 -17.75
N PHE A 209 8.33 17.62 -16.46
CA PHE A 209 7.07 17.18 -15.91
C PHE A 209 6.56 18.15 -14.84
N VAL A 210 5.31 17.95 -14.48
CA VAL A 210 4.58 18.69 -13.47
C VAL A 210 3.95 17.71 -12.47
N GLY A 211 3.78 18.15 -11.24
CA GLY A 211 3.12 17.40 -10.17
C GLY A 211 1.95 18.20 -9.61
N THR A 212 0.88 17.54 -9.16
CA THR A 212 -0.14 18.25 -8.36
C THR A 212 0.34 18.48 -6.94
N LEU A 213 -0.10 19.61 -6.38
CA LEU A 213 0.21 20.04 -5.03
C LEU A 213 -0.98 20.77 -4.41
N ASN A 214 -0.88 21.00 -3.11
CA ASN A 214 -1.81 21.89 -2.41
C ASN A 214 -1.16 22.51 -1.15
N ASP A 215 -1.67 23.66 -0.72
CA ASP A 215 -1.26 24.30 0.54
C ASP A 215 -1.96 23.67 1.74
N GLN A 216 -1.16 23.06 2.62
CA GLN A 216 -1.62 22.32 3.78
C GLN A 216 -2.06 23.19 4.95
N SER A 217 -1.95 24.52 4.84
CA SER A 217 -2.58 25.47 5.76
C SER A 217 -4.05 25.75 5.44
N THR A 218 -4.59 25.13 4.39
CA THR A 218 -5.98 25.27 3.96
C THR A 218 -6.73 23.92 3.96
N ASN A 219 -8.06 23.99 3.85
CA ASN A 219 -8.94 22.84 3.68
C ASN A 219 -9.57 22.92 2.28
N PRO A 220 -9.70 21.80 1.53
CA PRO A 220 -9.25 20.43 1.86
C PRO A 220 -7.73 20.21 1.67
N MET A 221 -7.17 19.09 2.17
CA MET A 221 -5.74 18.76 1.99
C MET A 221 -5.35 18.39 0.55
N ILE A 222 -6.29 17.85 -0.24
CA ILE A 222 -6.08 17.56 -1.67
C ILE A 222 -6.53 18.74 -2.53
N GLY A 223 -5.87 18.96 -3.67
CA GLY A 223 -6.19 20.05 -4.59
C GLY A 223 -5.76 19.72 -6.02
N ALA A 224 -5.96 20.69 -6.93
CA ALA A 224 -5.64 20.56 -8.35
C ALA A 224 -4.58 21.58 -8.83
N ALA A 225 -3.95 22.30 -7.91
CA ALA A 225 -2.80 23.15 -8.25
C ALA A 225 -1.62 22.28 -8.68
N SER A 226 -0.71 22.83 -9.49
CA SER A 226 0.45 22.10 -9.98
C SER A 226 1.70 22.99 -10.08
N ASN A 227 2.86 22.36 -10.10
CA ASN A 227 4.15 23.01 -10.31
C ASN A 227 5.12 22.06 -11.05
N LEU A 228 6.15 22.62 -11.66
CA LEU A 228 7.23 21.87 -12.32
C LEU A 228 7.99 21.05 -11.28
N CYS A 229 8.36 19.83 -11.66
CA CYS A 229 8.95 18.85 -10.75
C CYS A 229 10.36 19.19 -10.27
N ASN A 230 11.03 20.18 -10.86
CA ASN A 230 12.30 20.71 -10.35
C ASN A 230 12.12 21.68 -9.17
N ASN A 231 10.91 22.15 -8.88
CA ASN A 231 10.63 22.92 -7.68
C ASN A 231 10.51 22.01 -6.46
N SER A 232 10.82 22.56 -5.28
CA SER A 232 10.81 21.79 -4.03
C SER A 232 9.54 22.02 -3.23
N HIS A 233 8.83 20.95 -2.91
CA HIS A 233 7.64 20.94 -2.06
C HIS A 233 7.75 19.81 -1.02
N SER A 234 7.11 19.97 0.13
CA SER A 234 7.19 18.99 1.23
C SER A 234 6.32 17.76 0.94
N LEU A 235 6.43 16.73 1.78
CA LEU A 235 5.54 15.57 1.72
C LEU A 235 4.64 15.54 2.94
N LEU A 236 3.40 15.11 2.73
CA LEU A 236 2.49 14.75 3.80
C LEU A 236 2.70 13.27 4.14
N CYS A 237 2.95 12.95 5.40
CA CYS A 237 3.31 11.61 5.86
C CYS A 237 2.25 11.09 6.83
N VAL A 238 1.72 9.90 6.55
CA VAL A 238 0.56 9.32 7.24
C VAL A 238 0.96 8.06 7.98
N GLU A 239 0.57 7.98 9.25
CA GLU A 239 0.82 6.81 10.10
C GLU A 239 0.07 5.57 9.60
N GLN A 240 0.76 4.43 9.60
CA GLN A 240 0.28 3.14 9.09
C GLN A 240 -0.20 2.19 10.19
#